data_AF-A0A920RZ33-F1
#
_entry.id   AF-A0A920RZ33-F1
#
_cell.length_a   1.000
_cell.length_b   1.000
_cell.length_c   1.000
_cell.angle_alpha   90.00
_cell.angle_beta   90.00
_cell.angle_gamma   90.00
#
_symmetry.space_group_name_H-M   'P 1'
#
loop_
_entity.id
_entity.type
_entity.pdbx_description
1 polymer ?
#
loop_
_entity_poly.entity_id
_entity_poly.type
_entity_poly.pdbx_seq_one_letter_code
_entity_poly.pdbx_strand_id
1 'polypeptide(L)' 'MKVNNIKEIASYGADVFVSGSGIFGTENYQETIAQMRQELSVF' A
#
# COMPACT_ATOMS: atom_id res chain seq x y z
N MET A 1 -6.78 4.20 -3.56
CA MET A 1 -5.86 3.05 -3.70
C MET A 1 -6.06 2.13 -2.52
N LYS A 2 -6.20 0.82 -2.75
CA LYS A 2 -6.31 -0.19 -1.69
C LYS A 2 -5.10 -1.13 -1.77
N VAL A 3 -4.81 -1.83 -0.69
CA VAL A 3 -3.63 -2.72 -0.54
C VAL A 3 -3.50 -3.70 -1.72
N ASN A 4 -4.63 -4.22 -2.22
CA ASN A 4 -4.71 -5.21 -3.29
C ASN A 4 -4.28 -4.73 -4.69
N ASN A 5 -4.12 -3.42 -4.93
CA ASN A 5 -3.75 -2.88 -6.26
C ASN A 5 -2.34 -2.27 -6.30
N ILE A 6 -1.65 -2.23 -5.16
CA ILE A 6 -0.34 -1.58 -5.02
C ILE A 6 0.72 -2.22 -5.91
N LYS A 7 0.76 -3.55 -5.95
CA LYS A 7 1.78 -4.32 -6.67
C LYS A 7 1.69 -4.14 -8.19
N GLU A 8 0.47 -4.14 -8.72
CA GLU A 8 0.22 -3.90 -10.14
C GLU A 8 0.66 -2.49 -10.53
N ILE A 9 0.29 -1.47 -9.75
CA ILE A 9 0.67 -0.07 -10.02
C ILE A 9 2.20 0.12 -9.91
N ALA A 10 2.86 -0.55 -8.97
CA ALA A 10 4.32 -0.53 -8.86
C ALA A 10 5.02 -1.10 -10.10
N SER A 11 4.46 -2.16 -10.71
CA SER A 11 5.02 -2.76 -11.93
C SER A 11 5.02 -1.82 -13.16
N TYR A 12 4.17 -0.79 -13.15
CA TYR A 12 4.15 0.25 -14.19
C TYR A 12 5.16 1.40 -13.94
N GLY A 13 6.03 1.27 -12.93
CA GLY A 13 7.07 2.26 -12.63
C GLY A 13 6.60 3.38 -11.69
N ALA A 14 5.59 3.12 -10.86
CA ALA A 14 5.20 4.04 -9.80
C ALA A 14 6.13 3.89 -8.59
N ASP A 15 6.87 4.95 -8.26
CA ASP A 15 7.78 4.97 -7.11
C ASP A 15 7.14 5.54 -5.82
N VAL A 16 6.02 6.26 -5.96
CA VAL A 16 5.36 6.96 -4.85
C VAL A 16 3.88 6.62 -4.79
N PHE A 17 3.42 6.24 -3.59
CA PHE A 17 2.04 5.85 -3.32
C PHE A 17 1.43 6.70 -2.21
N VAL A 18 0.29 7.32 -2.48
CA VAL A 18 -0.48 8.10 -1.49
C VAL A 18 -1.83 7.43 -1.26
N SER A 19 -2.06 6.93 -0.04
CA SER A 19 -3.31 6.25 0.34
C SER A 19 -3.92 6.91 1.57
N GLY A 20 -4.83 7.86 1.35
CA GLY A 20 -5.62 8.46 2.42
C GLY A 20 -6.70 7.51 2.93
N SER A 21 -7.65 7.14 2.06
CA SER A 21 -8.80 6.29 2.42
C SER A 21 -8.50 4.81 2.62
N GLY A 22 -7.31 4.34 2.21
CA GLY A 22 -6.89 2.95 2.44
C GLY A 22 -6.24 2.73 3.82
N ILE A 23 -5.92 3.79 4.55
CA ILE A 23 -5.32 3.73 5.90
C ILE A 23 -6.26 4.37 6.93
N PHE A 24 -6.91 5.47 6.55
CA PHE A 24 -7.79 6.22 7.43
C PHE A 24 -8.98 5.36 7.90
N GLY A 25 -9.15 5.25 9.22
CA GLY A 25 -10.23 4.48 9.85
C GLY A 25 -9.92 3.00 10.08
N THR A 26 -8.69 2.54 9.81
CA THR A 26 -8.26 1.18 10.20
C THR A 26 -8.02 1.09 11.70
N GLU A 27 -8.29 -0.06 12.31
CA GLU A 27 -8.06 -0.26 13.75
C GLU A 27 -6.57 -0.15 14.11
N ASN A 28 -5.70 -0.62 13.21
CA ASN A 28 -4.26 -0.57 13.39
C ASN A 28 -3.57 -0.02 12.14
N TYR A 29 -3.19 1.25 12.22
CA TYR A 29 -2.52 1.95 11.13
C TYR A 29 -1.13 1.36 10.86
N GLN A 30 -0.42 0.94 11.91
CA GLN A 30 0.91 0.33 11.77
C GLN A 30 0.84 -0.98 11.01
N GLU A 31 -0.10 -1.85 11.37
CA GLU A 31 -0.31 -3.13 10.67
C GLU A 31 -0.71 -2.90 9.22
N THR A 32 -1.63 -1.97 8.96
CA THR A 32 -2.05 -1.62 7.59
C THR A 32 -0.88 -1.11 6.74
N ILE A 33 -0.05 -0.24 7.29
CA ILE A 33 1.14 0.28 6.61
C ILE A 33 2.18 -0.84 6.39
N ALA A 34 2.35 -1.74 7.36
CA ALA A 34 3.27 -2.87 7.23
C ALA A 34 2.84 -3.80 6.09
N GLN A 35 1.55 -4.13 5.99
CA GLN A 35 1.00 -4.91 4.87
C GLN A 35 1.22 -4.19 3.53
N MET A 36 0.95 -2.88 3.44
CA MET A 36 1.20 -2.11 2.21
C MET A 36 2.67 -2.13 1.79
N ARG A 37 3.61 -2.04 2.74
CA ARG A 37 5.06 -2.14 2.47
C ARG A 37 5.50 -3.54 2.08
N GLN A 38 4.89 -4.57 2.67
CA GLN A 38 5.16 -5.95 2.33
C GLN A 38 4.77 -6.23 0.87
N GLU A 39 3.61 -5.76 0.43
CA GLU A 39 3.18 -5.87 -0.97
C GLU A 39 4.14 -5.18 -1.96
N LEU A 40 4.81 -4.09 -1.53
CA LEU A 40 5.80 -3.35 -2.33
C LEU A 40 7.20 -3.96 -2.32
N SER A 41 7.58 -4.67 -1.25
CA SER A 41 8.97 -5.15 -1.07
C SER A 41 9.26 -6.48 -1.78
N VAL A 42 8.28 -7.11 -2.45
CA VAL A 42 8.46 -8.39 -3.15
C VAL A 42 9.02 -8.22 -4.58
N PHE A 43 9.96 -7.29 -4.77
CA PHE A 43 10.74 -7.16 -6.00
C PHE A 43 12.12 -7.81 -5.86
#